data_AF-A0A4P2VCM6-F1
#
_entry.id   AF-A0A4P2VCM6-F1
#
_cell.length_a   1.000
_cell.length_b   1.000
_cell.length_c   1.000
_cell.angle_alpha   90.00
_cell.angle_beta   90.00
_cell.angle_gamma   90.00
#
_symmetry.space_group_name_H-M   'P 1'
#
loop_
_entity.id
_entity.type
_entity.pdbx_description
1 polymer ?
#
loop_
_entity_poly.entity_id
_entity_poly.type
_entity_poly.pdbx_seq_one_letter_code
_entity_poly.pdbx_strand_id
1 'polypeptide(L)'
;MELIIFLAALIVIRVALTGPHVISGGIDPLEVAVLSVQLFAVMDPISALPLYLYFEEGMEQKERTRLWTTVVAAMVVLLMFFTLVGGPLLQLFGVSIYSFMLGGGILLMVLAVDIMGEGSRSLSLDPQEAAVVPLASPLLVGPGTAATLIIMSDTRSMLDLLLAVVIVAILTAIIMKFSRSIALLMGKNGIRALSRLLSIIIAGFAAQLIYQGLVGWGLIRPI
;
A
#
# COMPACT_ATOMS: atom_id res chain seq x y z
N MET A 1 -6.43 -0.31 -19.02
CA MET A 1 -5.83 -0.19 -17.68
C MET A 1 -4.50 -0.91 -17.61
N GLU A 2 -4.43 -2.19 -18.02
CA GLU A 2 -3.19 -2.98 -18.08
C GLU A 2 -2.09 -2.35 -18.96
N LEU A 3 -2.45 -1.71 -20.07
CA LEU A 3 -1.48 -1.06 -20.96
C LEU A 3 -0.73 0.12 -20.30
N ILE A 4 -1.42 0.88 -19.42
CA ILE A 4 -0.83 2.02 -18.71
C ILE A 4 0.14 1.53 -17.63
N ILE A 5 -0.25 0.47 -16.91
CA ILE A 5 0.57 -0.19 -15.89
C ILE A 5 1.81 -0.83 -16.55
N PHE A 6 1.63 -1.46 -17.71
CA PHE A 6 2.71 -2.05 -18.50
C PHE A 6 3.68 -0.99 -19.04
N LEU A 7 3.18 0.13 -19.57
CA LEU A 7 4.01 1.26 -20.01
C LEU A 7 4.75 1.92 -18.85
N ALA A 8 4.11 2.09 -17.70
CA ALA A 8 4.75 2.60 -16.49
C ALA A 8 5.86 1.66 -16.02
N ALA A 9 5.63 0.34 -16.01
CA ALA A 9 6.63 -0.67 -15.69
C ALA A 9 7.81 -0.66 -16.69
N LEU A 10 7.53 -0.50 -17.98
CA LEU A 10 8.56 -0.45 -19.02
C LEU A 10 9.43 0.82 -18.90
N ILE A 11 8.84 1.97 -18.56
CA ILE A 11 9.56 3.22 -18.31
C ILE A 11 10.41 3.10 -17.05
N VAL A 12 9.87 2.51 -15.98
CA VAL A 12 10.60 2.24 -14.72
C VAL A 12 11.80 1.33 -14.96
N ILE A 13 11.64 0.23 -15.72
CA ILE A 13 12.73 -0.69 -16.05
C ILE A 13 13.78 0.01 -16.92
N ARG A 14 13.36 0.79 -17.92
CA ARG A 14 14.29 1.50 -18.81
C ARG A 14 15.13 2.52 -18.05
N VAL A 15 14.52 3.28 -17.15
CA VAL A 15 15.19 4.32 -16.35
C VAL A 15 16.08 3.71 -15.25
N ALA A 16 15.65 2.61 -14.64
CA ALA A 16 16.48 1.85 -13.68
C ALA A 16 17.75 1.26 -14.32
N LEU A 17 17.71 0.91 -15.61
CA LEU A 17 18.85 0.39 -16.36
C LEU A 17 19.78 1.48 -16.91
N THR A 18 19.34 2.74 -17.00
CA THR A 18 20.14 3.87 -17.52
C THR A 18 20.54 4.89 -16.45
N GLY A 19 20.54 4.53 -15.17
CA GLY A 19 20.71 5.49 -14.07
C GLY A 19 21.94 6.40 -14.21
N PRO A 20 21.80 7.74 -14.10
CA PRO A 20 22.94 8.59 -13.85
C PRO A 20 23.46 8.29 -12.44
N HIS A 21 24.72 7.88 -12.34
CA HIS A 21 25.46 7.91 -11.09
C HIS A 21 25.69 9.36 -10.70
N VAL A 22 24.94 9.90 -9.74
CA VAL A 22 25.36 11.14 -9.08
C VAL A 22 25.11 11.07 -7.59
N ILE A 23 26.19 10.72 -6.89
CA ILE A 23 26.46 11.13 -5.52
C ILE A 23 26.59 12.65 -5.55
N SER A 24 25.53 13.39 -5.26
CA SER A 24 25.62 14.81 -4.90
C SER A 24 24.65 15.06 -3.75
N GLY A 25 25.10 15.74 -2.70
CA GLY A 25 24.30 15.98 -1.49
C GLY A 25 23.14 16.97 -1.67
N GLY A 26 22.54 17.01 -2.86
CA GLY A 26 21.36 17.80 -3.19
C GLY A 26 20.22 16.90 -3.68
N ILE A 27 19.03 17.49 -3.79
CA ILE A 27 17.84 16.81 -4.31
C ILE A 27 17.99 16.63 -5.82
N ASP A 28 17.83 15.41 -6.32
CA ASP A 28 17.72 15.14 -7.77
C ASP A 28 16.23 15.01 -8.16
N PRO A 29 15.67 16.00 -8.88
CA PRO A 29 14.25 15.97 -9.27
C PRO A 29 13.87 14.75 -10.12
N LEU A 30 14.80 14.21 -10.91
CA LEU A 30 14.55 13.02 -11.72
C LEU A 30 14.49 11.78 -10.82
N GLU A 31 15.40 11.66 -9.86
CA GLU A 31 15.37 10.57 -8.89
C GLU A 31 14.09 10.61 -8.06
N VAL A 32 13.72 11.78 -7.52
CA VAL A 32 12.44 11.96 -6.79
C VAL A 32 11.25 11.52 -7.64
N ALA A 33 11.21 11.89 -8.91
CA ALA A 33 10.13 11.49 -9.81
C ALA A 33 10.09 9.97 -10.01
N VAL A 34 11.24 9.32 -10.20
CA VAL A 34 11.35 7.86 -10.36
C VAL A 34 10.90 7.14 -9.09
N LEU A 35 11.39 7.56 -7.92
CA LEU A 35 11.01 7.00 -6.63
C LEU A 35 9.51 7.17 -6.38
N SER A 36 8.94 8.33 -6.73
CA SER A 36 7.51 8.59 -6.60
C SER A 36 6.68 7.65 -7.47
N VAL A 37 7.08 7.44 -8.73
CA VAL A 37 6.38 6.52 -9.64
C VAL A 37 6.48 5.08 -9.15
N GLN A 38 7.66 4.63 -8.73
CA GLN A 38 7.86 3.28 -8.18
C GLN A 38 7.01 3.06 -6.93
N LEU A 39 7.06 3.99 -5.98
CA LEU A 39 6.31 3.90 -4.73
C LEU A 39 4.80 3.96 -4.99
N PHE A 40 4.32 4.85 -5.87
CA PHE A 40 2.91 4.93 -6.26
C PHE A 40 2.43 3.62 -6.91
N ALA A 41 3.24 3.01 -7.77
CA ALA A 41 2.91 1.76 -8.44
C ALA A 41 2.83 0.58 -7.47
N VAL A 42 3.76 0.49 -6.51
CA VAL A 42 3.74 -0.57 -5.48
C VAL A 42 2.60 -0.37 -4.49
N MET A 43 2.38 0.88 -4.09
CA MET A 43 1.35 1.27 -3.13
C MET A 43 -0.07 1.11 -3.68
N ASP A 44 -0.22 1.25 -5.00
CA ASP A 44 -1.48 1.10 -5.75
C ASP A 44 -2.71 1.69 -5.04
N PRO A 45 -2.72 3.01 -4.80
CA PRO A 45 -3.82 3.66 -4.09
C PRO A 45 -5.15 3.56 -4.85
N ILE A 46 -5.11 3.27 -6.15
CA ILE A 46 -6.31 3.10 -6.97
C ILE A 46 -6.99 1.79 -6.61
N SER A 47 -6.25 0.69 -6.48
CA SER A 47 -6.80 -0.60 -6.04
C SER A 47 -7.29 -0.59 -4.60
N ALA A 48 -6.82 0.35 -3.77
CA ALA A 48 -7.33 0.54 -2.41
C ALA A 48 -8.68 1.31 -2.35
N LEU A 49 -9.05 2.06 -3.39
CA LEU A 49 -10.30 2.83 -3.45
C LEU A 49 -11.56 2.02 -3.17
N PRO A 50 -11.77 0.83 -3.78
CA PRO A 50 -13.03 0.12 -3.62
C PRO A 50 -13.22 -0.35 -2.17
N LEU A 51 -12.12 -0.63 -1.45
CA LEU A 51 -12.20 -0.98 -0.04
C LEU A 51 -12.43 0.24 0.84
N TYR A 52 -11.77 1.36 0.54
CA TYR A 52 -12.05 2.63 1.20
C TYR A 52 -13.53 2.99 1.08
N LEU A 53 -14.13 2.80 -0.10
CA LEU A 53 -15.55 3.01 -0.36
C LEU A 53 -16.48 2.04 0.40
N TYR A 54 -16.03 0.81 0.65
CA TYR A 54 -16.75 -0.14 1.50
C TYR A 54 -16.84 0.37 2.95
N PHE A 55 -15.74 0.87 3.51
CA PHE A 55 -15.74 1.47 4.86
C PHE A 55 -16.50 2.80 4.91
N GLU A 56 -16.54 3.54 3.80
CA GLU A 56 -17.32 4.77 3.68
C GLU A 56 -18.85 4.49 3.53
N GLU A 57 -19.26 3.24 3.24
CA GLU A 57 -20.65 2.90 2.99
C GLU A 57 -21.52 3.11 4.25
N GLY A 58 -22.63 3.83 4.09
CA GLY A 58 -23.58 4.10 5.19
C GLY A 58 -23.18 5.23 6.15
N MET A 59 -21.98 5.78 6.04
CA MET A 59 -21.52 6.89 6.89
C MET A 59 -22.12 8.25 6.51
N GLU A 60 -22.32 9.13 7.50
CA GLU A 60 -22.66 10.54 7.29
C GLU A 60 -21.43 11.38 6.87
N GLN A 61 -21.64 12.56 6.27
CA GLN A 61 -20.56 13.40 5.74
C GLN A 61 -19.46 13.73 6.77
N LYS A 62 -19.85 13.89 8.04
CA LYS A 62 -18.92 14.16 9.15
C LYS A 62 -18.06 12.94 9.47
N GLU A 63 -18.66 11.75 9.51
CA GLU A 63 -17.97 10.49 9.76
C GLU A 63 -17.01 10.15 8.62
N ARG A 64 -17.42 10.38 7.37
CA ARG A 64 -16.57 10.20 6.18
C ARG A 64 -15.32 11.07 6.22
N THR A 65 -15.48 12.34 6.61
CA THR A 65 -14.34 13.26 6.74
C THR A 65 -13.38 12.77 7.82
N ARG A 66 -13.91 12.25 8.94
CA ARG A 66 -13.11 11.64 10.01
C ARG A 66 -12.40 10.36 9.55
N LEU A 67 -13.06 9.52 8.75
CA LEU A 67 -12.44 8.35 8.14
C LEU A 67 -11.28 8.75 7.23
N TRP A 68 -11.51 9.70 6.32
CA TRP A 68 -10.48 10.23 5.42
C TRP A 68 -9.26 10.75 6.19
N THR A 69 -9.47 11.60 7.21
CA THR A 69 -8.36 12.13 8.01
C THR A 69 -7.60 11.02 8.73
N THR A 70 -8.31 10.02 9.25
CA THR A 70 -7.70 8.90 9.99
C THR A 70 -6.85 8.05 9.05
N VAL A 71 -7.39 7.69 7.88
CA VAL A 71 -6.70 6.88 6.86
C VAL A 71 -5.47 7.61 6.34
N VAL A 72 -5.60 8.90 5.97
CA VAL A 72 -4.47 9.69 5.45
C VAL A 72 -3.41 9.90 6.51
N ALA A 73 -3.78 10.22 7.76
CA ALA A 73 -2.83 10.40 8.85
C ALA A 73 -2.06 9.10 9.13
N ALA A 74 -2.75 7.98 9.25
CA ALA A 74 -2.12 6.70 9.50
C ALA A 74 -1.22 6.26 8.34
N MET A 75 -1.65 6.45 7.09
CA MET A 75 -0.82 6.22 5.90
C MET A 75 0.47 7.04 5.96
N VAL A 76 0.38 8.35 6.19
CA VAL A 76 1.57 9.23 6.29
C VAL A 76 2.51 8.77 7.39
N VAL A 77 1.97 8.48 8.59
CA VAL A 77 2.76 8.00 9.72
C VAL A 77 3.49 6.71 9.37
N LEU A 78 2.81 5.75 8.73
CA LEU A 78 3.40 4.46 8.36
C LEU A 78 4.45 4.60 7.25
N LEU A 79 4.20 5.41 6.22
CA LEU A 79 5.20 5.67 5.17
C LEU A 79 6.46 6.27 5.78
N MET A 80 6.31 7.29 6.63
CA MET A 80 7.44 7.93 7.31
C MET A 80 8.16 6.94 8.25
N PHE A 81 7.40 6.14 8.99
CA PHE A 81 7.94 5.13 9.90
C PHE A 81 8.79 4.09 9.17
N PHE A 82 8.28 3.46 8.10
CA PHE A 82 9.03 2.43 7.39
C PHE A 82 10.24 3.00 6.64
N THR A 83 10.14 4.24 6.15
CA THR A 83 11.26 4.94 5.49
C THR A 83 12.39 5.23 6.48
N LEU A 84 12.06 5.72 7.69
CA LEU A 84 13.07 6.19 8.64
C LEU A 84 13.55 5.11 9.62
N VAL A 85 12.65 4.21 10.02
CA VAL A 85 12.85 3.30 11.17
C VAL A 85 12.71 1.83 10.76
N GLY A 86 12.08 1.53 9.62
CA GLY A 86 11.71 0.16 9.23
C GLY A 86 12.89 -0.81 9.19
N GLY A 87 13.98 -0.44 8.51
CA GLY A 87 15.19 -1.26 8.42
C GLY A 87 15.83 -1.57 9.78
N PRO A 88 16.22 -0.54 10.56
CA PRO A 88 16.77 -0.72 11.90
C PRO A 88 15.88 -1.53 12.84
N LEU A 89 14.56 -1.35 12.76
CA LEU A 89 13.60 -2.08 13.59
C LEU A 89 13.58 -3.57 13.25
N LEU A 90 13.53 -3.91 11.97
CA LEU A 90 13.58 -5.31 11.53
C LEU A 90 14.88 -5.98 11.99
N GLN A 91 16.01 -5.28 11.88
CA GLN A 91 17.30 -5.77 12.37
C GLN A 91 17.30 -5.98 13.89
N LEU A 92 16.72 -5.05 14.65
CA LEU A 92 16.61 -5.15 16.11
C LEU A 92 15.85 -6.41 16.55
N PHE A 93 14.78 -6.75 15.84
CA PHE A 93 13.98 -7.96 16.11
C PHE A 93 14.55 -9.23 15.47
N GLY A 94 15.63 -9.13 14.68
CA GLY A 94 16.16 -10.27 13.93
C GLY A 94 15.21 -10.79 12.85
N VAL A 95 14.30 -9.95 12.36
CA VAL A 95 13.28 -10.31 11.36
C VAL A 95 13.81 -9.93 9.98
N SER A 96 13.87 -10.90 9.06
CA SER A 96 14.22 -10.59 7.68
C SER A 96 13.06 -9.91 6.94
N ILE A 97 13.38 -9.11 5.92
CA ILE A 97 12.37 -8.50 5.05
C ILE A 97 11.44 -9.54 4.41
N TYR A 98 11.96 -10.72 4.07
CA TYR A 98 11.17 -11.83 3.53
C TYR A 98 10.21 -12.43 4.57
N SER A 99 10.64 -12.51 5.83
CA SER A 99 9.78 -12.95 6.94
C SER A 99 8.63 -11.95 7.15
N PHE A 100 8.93 -10.66 7.04
CA PHE A 100 7.94 -9.59 7.12
C PHE A 100 6.92 -9.66 5.97
N MET A 101 7.38 -9.91 4.73
CA MET A 101 6.49 -10.12 3.57
C MET A 101 5.58 -11.33 3.74
N LEU A 102 6.13 -12.47 4.21
CA LEU A 102 5.35 -13.69 4.43
C LEU A 102 4.30 -13.48 5.54
N GLY A 103 4.70 -12.92 6.69
CA GLY A 103 3.78 -12.64 7.79
C GLY A 103 2.69 -11.64 7.40
N GLY A 104 3.07 -10.56 6.70
CA GLY A 104 2.12 -9.60 6.17
C GLY A 104 1.15 -10.17 5.14
N GLY A 105 1.63 -11.07 4.28
CA GLY A 105 0.79 -11.82 3.34
C GLY A 105 -0.22 -12.72 4.05
N ILE A 106 0.15 -13.39 5.14
CA ILE A 106 -0.79 -14.18 5.96
C ILE A 106 -1.89 -13.29 6.56
N LEU A 107 -1.52 -12.14 7.14
CA LEU A 107 -2.49 -11.20 7.72
C LEU A 107 -3.49 -10.69 6.66
N LEU A 108 -3.01 -10.38 5.46
CA LEU A 108 -3.85 -9.96 4.35
C LEU A 108 -4.76 -11.08 3.84
N MET A 109 -4.31 -12.33 3.86
CA MET A 109 -5.14 -13.48 3.51
C MET A 109 -6.30 -13.63 4.50
N VAL A 110 -6.03 -13.49 5.80
CA VAL A 110 -7.07 -13.51 6.84
C VAL A 110 -8.08 -12.38 6.62
N LEU A 111 -7.60 -11.18 6.31
CA LEU A 111 -8.45 -10.02 6.00
C LEU A 111 -9.35 -10.28 4.78
N ALA A 112 -8.80 -10.86 3.71
CA ALA A 112 -9.57 -11.22 2.52
C ALA A 112 -10.70 -12.20 2.84
N VAL A 113 -10.41 -13.23 3.65
CA VAL A 113 -11.40 -14.22 4.07
C VAL A 113 -12.50 -13.59 4.94
N ASP A 114 -12.15 -12.68 5.84
CA ASP A 114 -13.12 -11.99 6.71
C ASP A 114 -14.07 -11.10 5.91
N ILE A 115 -13.54 -10.35 4.94
CA ILE A 115 -14.35 -9.52 4.02
C ILE A 115 -15.29 -10.39 3.18
N MET A 116 -14.83 -11.56 2.73
CA MET A 116 -15.65 -12.50 1.94
C MET A 116 -16.80 -13.11 2.76
N GLY A 117 -16.58 -13.37 4.05
CA GLY A 117 -17.50 -14.06 4.96
C GLY A 117 -18.63 -13.21 5.56
N GLU A 118 -18.95 -12.05 4.97
CA GLU A 118 -19.95 -11.08 5.48
C GLU A 118 -19.58 -10.46 6.85
N GLY A 119 -18.29 -10.37 7.20
CA GLY A 119 -17.79 -9.56 8.34
C GLY A 119 -18.16 -10.05 9.74
N SER A 120 -18.48 -11.33 9.93
CA SER A 120 -19.11 -11.82 11.16
C SER A 120 -18.17 -12.24 12.30
N ARG A 121 -16.84 -12.08 12.21
CA ARG A 121 -15.95 -12.53 13.32
C ARG A 121 -14.87 -11.56 13.80
N SER A 122 -14.40 -10.59 13.00
CA SER A 122 -13.40 -9.59 13.48
C SER A 122 -13.92 -8.15 13.58
N LEU A 123 -15.10 -7.84 13.05
CA LEU A 123 -15.69 -6.50 13.07
C LEU A 123 -16.58 -6.21 14.30
N SER A 124 -16.54 -7.06 15.33
CA SER A 124 -17.12 -6.75 16.65
C SER A 124 -16.24 -5.80 17.50
N LEU A 125 -15.23 -5.18 16.89
CA LEU A 125 -14.47 -4.08 17.48
C LEU A 125 -15.13 -2.75 17.09
N ASP A 126 -15.18 -1.81 18.02
CA ASP A 126 -15.68 -0.45 17.82
C ASP A 126 -15.11 0.11 16.49
N PRO A 127 -15.91 0.74 15.61
CA PRO A 127 -15.44 1.37 14.37
C PRO A 127 -14.24 2.31 14.57
N GLN A 128 -14.02 2.82 15.78
CA GLN A 128 -12.86 3.64 16.15
C GLN A 128 -11.60 2.81 16.48
N GLU A 129 -11.74 1.56 16.94
CA GLU A 129 -10.64 0.62 17.22
C GLU A 129 -10.26 -0.20 15.97
N ALA A 130 -11.25 -0.57 15.16
CA ALA A 130 -11.05 -1.25 13.87
C ALA A 130 -10.28 -0.41 12.85
N ALA A 131 -10.27 0.93 12.99
CA ALA A 131 -9.50 1.83 12.14
C ALA A 131 -7.99 1.82 12.44
N VAL A 132 -7.59 1.38 13.64
CA VAL A 132 -6.22 1.56 14.15
C VAL A 132 -5.32 0.35 13.92
N VAL A 133 -5.86 -0.86 13.71
CA VAL A 133 -5.02 -2.08 13.72
C VAL A 133 -5.06 -2.98 12.46
N PRO A 134 -6.11 -3.01 11.60
CA PRO A 134 -5.92 -3.67 10.30
C PRO A 134 -6.49 -2.94 9.07
N LEU A 135 -6.77 -1.63 9.13
CA LEU A 135 -7.28 -0.89 7.96
C LEU A 135 -6.34 0.14 7.35
N ALA A 136 -5.61 0.89 8.17
CA ALA A 136 -4.59 1.80 7.63
C ALA A 136 -3.26 1.10 7.33
N SER A 137 -2.92 0.05 8.09
CA SER A 137 -1.59 -0.58 8.00
C SER A 137 -1.42 -1.64 6.93
N PRO A 138 -2.39 -2.52 6.60
CA PRO A 138 -2.14 -3.54 5.59
C PRO A 138 -2.44 -3.05 4.15
N LEU A 139 -3.27 -2.02 3.99
CA LEU A 139 -3.91 -1.71 2.71
C LEU A 139 -3.26 -0.60 1.89
N LEU A 140 -2.91 0.51 2.52
CA LEU A 140 -2.19 1.59 1.83
C LEU A 140 -0.68 1.42 2.00
N VAL A 141 -0.22 1.17 3.22
CA VAL A 141 1.20 0.90 3.49
C VAL A 141 1.40 -0.58 3.76
N GLY A 142 0.95 -1.40 2.82
CA GLY A 142 1.04 -2.85 2.94
C GLY A 142 2.48 -3.37 3.01
N PRO A 143 2.65 -4.69 3.25
CA PRO A 143 3.98 -5.29 3.42
C PRO A 143 4.91 -5.07 2.23
N GLY A 144 4.36 -5.02 1.01
CA GLY A 144 5.12 -4.71 -0.20
C GLY A 144 5.60 -3.25 -0.25
N THR A 145 4.74 -2.30 0.11
CA THR A 145 5.11 -0.87 0.23
C THR A 145 6.15 -0.68 1.32
N ALA A 146 5.93 -1.26 2.50
CA ALA A 146 6.87 -1.21 3.62
C ALA A 146 8.24 -1.84 3.27
N ALA A 147 8.24 -3.03 2.63
CA ALA A 147 9.47 -3.65 2.16
C ALA A 147 10.20 -2.77 1.13
N THR A 148 9.46 -2.18 0.19
CA THR A 148 10.03 -1.28 -0.82
C THR A 148 10.64 -0.04 -0.19
N LEU A 149 9.97 0.58 0.78
CA LEU A 149 10.50 1.73 1.51
C LEU A 149 11.77 1.38 2.28
N ILE A 150 11.80 0.22 2.94
CA ILE A 150 12.99 -0.26 3.65
C ILE A 150 14.16 -0.46 2.68
N ILE A 151 13.93 -1.10 1.53
CA ILE A 151 14.98 -1.34 0.52
C ILE A 151 15.46 -0.01 -0.08
N MET A 152 14.53 0.89 -0.44
CA MET A 152 14.88 2.19 -1.00
C MET A 152 15.62 3.07 0.00
N SER A 153 15.27 3.00 1.29
CA SER A 153 15.92 3.79 2.35
C SER A 153 17.40 3.45 2.54
N ASP A 154 17.80 2.23 2.17
CA ASP A 154 19.19 1.75 2.24
C ASP A 154 19.96 1.96 0.92
N THR A 155 19.25 1.99 -0.22
CA THR A 155 19.87 2.00 -1.56
C THR A 155 19.82 3.34 -2.28
N ARG A 156 19.04 4.31 -1.78
CA ARG A 156 18.76 5.61 -2.42
C ARG A 156 19.03 6.75 -1.47
N SER A 157 19.08 7.96 -2.03
CA SER A 157 19.16 9.19 -1.25
C SER A 157 17.94 9.33 -0.34
N MET A 158 18.18 9.45 0.98
CA MET A 158 17.11 9.57 1.98
C MET A 158 16.27 10.84 1.75
N LEU A 159 16.89 11.95 1.34
CA LEU A 159 16.16 13.19 1.06
C LEU A 159 15.23 13.04 -0.14
N ASP A 160 15.69 12.40 -1.22
CA ASP A 160 14.89 12.18 -2.42
C ASP A 160 13.74 11.21 -2.16
N LEU A 161 13.99 10.17 -1.35
CA LEU A 161 12.95 9.22 -0.91
C LEU A 161 11.89 9.90 -0.04
N LEU A 162 12.28 10.74 0.91
CA LEU A 162 11.34 11.47 1.76
C LEU A 162 10.44 12.41 0.94
N LEU A 163 11.00 13.10 -0.05
CA LEU A 163 10.22 13.93 -0.97
C LEU A 163 9.26 13.08 -1.81
N ALA A 164 9.71 11.93 -2.30
CA ALA A 164 8.86 11.00 -3.03
C ALA A 164 7.70 10.47 -2.18
N VAL A 165 7.96 10.12 -0.91
CA VAL A 165 6.94 9.71 0.06
C VAL A 165 5.89 10.81 0.24
N VAL A 166 6.31 12.06 0.42
CA VAL A 166 5.39 13.20 0.55
C VAL A 166 4.53 13.38 -0.71
N ILE A 167 5.14 13.31 -1.89
CA ILE A 167 4.42 13.40 -3.18
C ILE A 167 3.36 12.31 -3.28
N VAL A 168 3.74 11.05 -3.05
CA VAL A 168 2.82 9.90 -3.14
C VAL A 168 1.72 9.96 -2.09
N ALA A 169 2.04 10.42 -0.87
CA ALA A 169 1.03 10.62 0.17
C ALA A 169 0.00 11.68 -0.22
N ILE A 170 0.44 12.80 -0.81
CA ILE A 170 -0.46 13.86 -1.31
C ILE A 170 -1.34 13.33 -2.45
N LEU A 171 -0.74 12.65 -3.43
CA LEU A 171 -1.47 12.07 -4.56
C LEU A 171 -2.53 11.06 -4.08
N THR A 172 -2.16 10.20 -3.14
CA THR A 172 -3.08 9.22 -2.55
C THR A 172 -4.20 9.90 -1.77
N ALA A 173 -3.88 10.92 -0.95
CA ALA A 173 -4.88 11.66 -0.20
C ALA A 173 -5.90 12.35 -1.12
N ILE A 174 -5.44 12.88 -2.27
CA ILE A 174 -6.29 13.45 -3.32
C ILE A 174 -7.19 12.36 -3.92
N ILE A 175 -6.62 11.22 -4.32
CA ILE A 175 -7.38 10.09 -4.88
C ILE A 175 -8.48 9.64 -3.91
N MET A 176 -8.15 9.47 -2.63
CA MET A 176 -9.10 9.08 -1.59
C MET A 176 -10.16 10.15 -1.34
N LYS A 177 -9.81 11.44 -1.43
CA LYS A 177 -10.76 12.55 -1.27
C LYS A 177 -11.81 12.56 -2.40
N PHE A 178 -11.42 12.17 -3.61
CA PHE A 178 -12.29 12.14 -4.79
C PHE A 178 -12.89 10.75 -5.08
N SER A 179 -12.70 9.77 -4.18
CA SER A 179 -13.29 8.42 -4.27
C SER A 179 -14.81 8.45 -4.48
N ARG A 180 -15.48 9.46 -3.92
CA ARG A 180 -16.94 9.64 -3.94
C ARG A 180 -17.53 9.80 -5.34
N SER A 181 -16.78 10.35 -6.29
CA SER A 181 -17.23 10.41 -7.69
C SER A 181 -17.44 9.02 -8.29
N ILE A 182 -16.68 8.03 -7.80
CA ILE A 182 -16.81 6.62 -8.20
C ILE A 182 -18.00 5.98 -7.47
N ALA A 183 -18.21 6.29 -6.18
CA ALA A 183 -19.32 5.77 -5.38
C ALA A 183 -20.72 6.12 -5.94
N LEU A 184 -20.87 7.33 -6.50
CA LEU A 184 -22.15 7.79 -7.07
C LEU A 184 -22.57 7.04 -8.34
N LEU A 185 -21.63 6.41 -9.05
CA LEU A 185 -21.90 5.60 -10.24
C LEU A 185 -22.33 4.16 -9.93
N MET A 186 -22.01 3.63 -8.74
CA MET A 186 -22.08 2.19 -8.45
C MET A 186 -23.35 1.74 -7.72
N GLY A 187 -23.95 2.59 -6.89
CA GLY A 187 -25.11 2.24 -6.05
C GLY A 187 -24.83 1.11 -5.04
N LYS A 188 -25.79 0.82 -4.14
CA LYS A 188 -25.64 -0.18 -3.05
C LYS A 188 -25.34 -1.61 -3.53
N ASN A 189 -25.81 -1.97 -4.72
CA ASN A 189 -25.55 -3.28 -5.30
C ASN A 189 -24.16 -3.36 -5.95
N GLY A 190 -23.67 -2.27 -6.52
CA GLY A 190 -22.31 -2.18 -7.05
C GLY A 190 -21.26 -2.28 -5.94
N ILE A 191 -21.48 -1.63 -4.79
CA ILE A 191 -20.56 -1.71 -3.65
C ILE A 191 -20.44 -3.15 -3.12
N ARG A 192 -21.57 -3.88 -2.99
CA ARG A 192 -21.54 -5.30 -2.57
C ARG A 192 -20.90 -6.25 -3.58
N ALA A 193 -21.11 -6.03 -4.87
CA ALA A 193 -20.43 -6.82 -5.90
C ALA A 193 -18.92 -6.55 -5.88
N LEU A 194 -18.55 -5.29 -5.72
CA LEU A 194 -17.18 -4.83 -5.64
C LEU A 194 -16.46 -5.35 -4.40
N SER A 195 -17.10 -5.38 -3.23
CA SER A 195 -16.50 -5.94 -2.01
C SER A 195 -16.18 -7.43 -2.14
N ARG A 196 -17.02 -8.21 -2.84
CA ARG A 196 -16.70 -9.60 -3.17
C ARG A 196 -15.51 -9.71 -4.11
N LEU A 197 -15.47 -8.90 -5.17
CA LEU A 197 -14.31 -8.87 -6.07
C LEU A 197 -13.02 -8.46 -5.34
N LEU A 198 -13.10 -7.52 -4.39
CA LEU A 198 -11.97 -7.11 -3.57
C LEU A 198 -11.43 -8.23 -2.70
N SER A 199 -12.29 -9.04 -2.08
CA SER A 199 -11.82 -10.17 -1.27
C SER A 199 -10.94 -11.12 -2.10
N ILE A 200 -11.29 -11.33 -3.38
CA ILE A 200 -10.51 -12.13 -4.32
C ILE A 200 -9.18 -11.43 -4.67
N ILE A 201 -9.21 -10.12 -4.91
CA ILE A 201 -8.00 -9.34 -5.23
C ILE A 201 -7.02 -9.31 -4.05
N ILE A 202 -7.50 -9.05 -2.83
CA ILE A 202 -6.68 -9.01 -1.61
C ILE A 202 -6.09 -10.40 -1.34
N ALA A 203 -6.86 -11.48 -1.51
CA ALA A 203 -6.36 -12.84 -1.40
C ALA A 203 -5.25 -13.13 -2.42
N GLY A 204 -5.39 -12.65 -3.66
CA GLY A 204 -4.35 -12.75 -4.69
C GLY A 204 -3.07 -12.00 -4.31
N PHE A 205 -3.19 -10.76 -3.80
CA PHE A 205 -2.05 -9.97 -3.34
C PHE A 205 -1.37 -10.59 -2.12
N ALA A 206 -2.14 -11.12 -1.18
CA ALA A 206 -1.65 -11.90 -0.05
C ALA A 206 -0.84 -13.12 -0.51
N ALA A 207 -1.36 -13.87 -1.49
CA ALA A 207 -0.64 -15.00 -2.09
C ALA A 207 0.66 -14.57 -2.77
N GLN A 208 0.67 -13.44 -3.47
CA GLN A 208 1.87 -12.88 -4.09
C GLN A 208 2.94 -12.50 -3.06
N LEU A 209 2.55 -11.90 -1.93
CA LEU A 209 3.48 -11.55 -0.85
C LEU A 209 4.06 -12.79 -0.17
N ILE A 210 3.23 -13.80 0.08
CA ILE A 210 3.68 -15.09 0.60
C ILE A 210 4.69 -15.71 -0.37
N TYR A 211 4.37 -15.74 -1.67
CA TYR A 211 5.27 -16.24 -2.71
C TYR A 211 6.61 -15.49 -2.72
N GLN A 212 6.60 -14.15 -2.70
CA GLN A 212 7.82 -13.35 -2.65
C GLN A 212 8.65 -13.61 -1.39
N GLY A 213 8.02 -13.80 -0.23
CA GLY A 213 8.69 -14.21 1.00
C GLY A 213 9.35 -15.59 0.87
N LEU A 214 8.65 -16.56 0.28
CA LEU A 214 9.17 -17.93 0.06
C LEU A 214 10.32 -17.98 -0.96
N VAL A 215 10.22 -17.21 -2.05
CA VAL A 215 11.31 -17.05 -3.03
C VAL A 215 12.52 -16.36 -2.39
N GLY A 216 12.28 -15.32 -1.58
CA GLY A 216 13.32 -14.60 -0.86
C GLY A 216 14.11 -15.48 0.13
N TRP A 217 13.46 -16.49 0.72
CA TRP A 217 14.14 -17.52 1.52
C TRP A 217 14.85 -18.59 0.69
N GLY A 218 14.69 -18.61 -0.63
CA GLY A 218 15.26 -19.64 -1.50
C GLY A 218 14.53 -20.99 -1.42
N LEU A 219 13.33 -21.05 -0.85
CA LEU A 219 12.53 -22.28 -0.76
C LEU A 219 11.89 -22.66 -2.11
N ILE A 220 11.61 -21.66 -2.95
CA ILE A 220 10.91 -21.84 -4.23
C ILE A 220 11.64 -21.04 -5.30
N ARG A 221 11.65 -21.55 -6.54
CA ARG A 221 12.23 -20.84 -7.68
C ARG A 221 11.32 -19.71 -8.16
N PRO A 222 11.88 -18.59 -8.62
CA PRO A 222 11.10 -17.55 -9.27
C PRO A 222 10.46 -18.09 -10.56
N ILE A 223 9.18 -17.81 -10.72
CA ILE A 223 8.31 -18.07 -11.88
C ILE A 223 8.41 -16.90 -12.87
#